data_AF-A0A1I5HYJ4-F1
#
_entry.id   AF-A0A1I5HYJ4-F1
#
_cell.length_a   1.000
_cell.length_b   1.000
_cell.length_c   1.000
_cell.angle_alpha   90.00
_cell.angle_beta   90.00
_cell.angle_gamma   90.00
#
_symmetry.space_group_name_H-M   'P 1'
#
loop_
_entity.id
_entity.type
_entity.pdbx_description
1 polymer ?
#
loop_
_entity_poly.entity_id
_entity_poly.type
_entity_poly.pdbx_seq_one_letter_code
_entity_poly.pdbx_strand_id
1 'polypeptide(L)'
;MIVRTVATPAARRQTWPSGDPVTVGHSDGDADVATPAATRRVRAGLVLPAVVLGLGVPRMLLTGGYAGVHGAAAWALLAVVAGSLTALALLTPVVPWLARRAGEAARVRQALHAHTDPGPGLRTRLDVHARRVLRLHWVGRAMPVVPAVLLLQGRWDRPGTALPAAVVLVAGYAALALWHRRQTVAAAAWVADRPGPLRAVPPPPWWEPWLGGRRVLALAGGYVLAVVAVTLLTGA
;
A
#
# COMPACT_ATOMS: atom_id res chain seq x y z
N MET A 1 -22.82 -66.27 14.53
CA MET A 1 -21.87 -65.31 13.91
C MET A 1 -22.63 -64.00 13.71
N ILE A 2 -22.46 -63.03 14.61
CA ILE A 2 -23.24 -61.78 14.61
C ILE A 2 -22.38 -60.69 13.97
N VAL A 3 -22.77 -60.25 12.78
CA VAL A 3 -22.10 -59.18 12.04
C VAL A 3 -22.56 -57.83 12.62
N ARG A 4 -21.65 -57.13 13.31
CA ARG A 4 -21.85 -55.73 13.72
C ARG A 4 -21.57 -54.81 12.53
N THR A 5 -22.60 -54.16 12.01
CA THR A 5 -22.50 -53.04 11.08
C THR A 5 -21.98 -51.79 11.81
N VAL A 6 -20.83 -51.29 11.36
CA VAL A 6 -20.21 -50.05 11.86
C VAL A 6 -20.95 -48.87 11.24
N ALA A 7 -21.49 -47.99 12.08
CA ALA A 7 -22.16 -46.77 11.65
C ALA A 7 -21.15 -45.79 11.00
N THR A 8 -21.46 -45.37 9.77
CA THR A 8 -20.74 -44.35 9.01
C THR A 8 -20.83 -42.99 9.73
N PRO A 9 -19.75 -42.19 9.79
CA PRO A 9 -19.81 -40.87 10.39
C PRO A 9 -20.62 -39.93 9.51
N ALA A 10 -21.84 -39.61 9.95
CA ALA A 10 -22.65 -38.54 9.40
C ALA A 10 -21.86 -37.23 9.43
N ALA A 11 -21.70 -36.61 8.27
CA ALA A 11 -21.09 -35.30 8.11
C ALA A 11 -21.82 -34.26 8.97
N ARG A 12 -21.23 -33.93 10.13
CA ARG A 12 -21.67 -32.80 10.97
C ARG A 12 -21.49 -31.52 10.18
N ARG A 13 -22.60 -30.95 9.69
CA ARG A 13 -22.65 -29.56 9.25
C ARG A 13 -22.25 -28.68 10.44
N GLN A 14 -21.27 -27.81 10.24
CA GLN A 14 -20.94 -26.76 11.20
C GLN A 14 -22.10 -25.76 11.23
N THR A 15 -22.98 -25.89 12.21
CA THR A 15 -23.98 -24.87 12.55
C THR A 15 -23.29 -23.82 13.43
N TRP A 16 -23.10 -22.62 12.88
CA TRP A 16 -22.69 -21.45 13.66
C TRP A 16 -23.82 -21.02 14.62
N PRO A 17 -23.53 -20.46 15.81
CA PRO A 17 -24.51 -20.22 16.87
C PRO A 17 -25.29 -18.89 16.71
N SER A 18 -25.43 -18.36 15.50
CA SER A 18 -26.32 -17.22 15.24
C SER A 18 -27.46 -17.74 14.37
N GLY A 19 -28.64 -17.93 14.98
CA GLY A 19 -29.85 -18.48 14.36
C GLY A 19 -30.52 -17.58 13.31
N ASP A 20 -29.73 -16.88 12.49
CA ASP A 20 -30.24 -16.21 11.30
C ASP A 20 -30.02 -17.11 10.08
N PRO A 21 -31.09 -17.60 9.42
CA PRO A 21 -30.94 -18.25 8.15
C PRO A 21 -30.36 -17.22 7.17
N VAL A 22 -29.12 -17.44 6.74
CA VAL A 22 -28.52 -16.70 5.64
C VAL A 22 -29.36 -16.99 4.40
N THR A 23 -30.28 -16.08 4.09
CA THR A 23 -30.96 -16.02 2.81
C THR A 23 -29.88 -15.70 1.78
N VAL A 24 -29.37 -16.75 1.12
CA VAL A 24 -28.56 -16.61 -0.09
C VAL A 24 -29.52 -16.14 -1.19
N GLY A 25 -29.78 -14.84 -1.22
CA GLY A 25 -30.50 -14.21 -2.32
C GLY A 25 -29.72 -14.44 -3.60
N HIS A 26 -30.24 -15.30 -4.47
CA HIS A 26 -29.88 -15.32 -5.88
C HIS A 26 -30.41 -14.03 -6.49
N SER A 27 -29.56 -13.02 -6.58
CA SER A 27 -29.83 -11.84 -7.40
C SER A 27 -29.32 -12.11 -8.81
N ASP A 28 -30.17 -12.74 -9.62
CA ASP A 28 -30.10 -12.66 -11.08
C ASP A 28 -30.64 -11.30 -11.52
N GLY A 29 -29.91 -10.60 -12.38
CA GLY A 29 -30.41 -9.42 -13.09
C GLY A 29 -29.54 -8.17 -12.95
N ASP A 30 -28.94 -7.80 -14.08
CA ASP A 30 -28.12 -6.61 -14.34
C ASP A 30 -28.67 -5.30 -13.76
N ALA A 31 -27.85 -4.66 -12.93
CA ALA A 31 -27.68 -3.21 -12.94
C ALA A 31 -26.29 -2.89 -12.41
N ASP A 32 -25.46 -2.32 -13.28
CA ASP A 32 -24.09 -1.85 -13.07
C ASP A 32 -24.07 -0.61 -12.15
N VAL A 33 -24.75 -0.68 -11.01
CA VAL A 33 -24.64 0.28 -9.94
C VAL A 33 -23.31 -0.01 -9.28
N ALA A 34 -22.30 0.80 -9.64
CA ALA A 34 -21.01 0.81 -8.97
C ALA A 34 -21.23 0.84 -7.46
N THR A 35 -21.16 -0.34 -6.83
CA THR A 35 -21.46 -0.48 -5.41
C THR A 35 -20.54 0.48 -4.66
N PRO A 36 -21.01 1.16 -3.60
CA PRO A 36 -20.19 2.13 -2.86
C PRO A 36 -18.85 1.54 -2.39
N ALA A 37 -18.77 0.21 -2.23
CA ALA A 37 -17.56 -0.54 -1.98
C ALA A 37 -16.55 -0.53 -3.15
N ALA A 38 -16.99 -0.64 -4.41
CA ALA A 38 -16.14 -0.58 -5.60
C ALA A 38 -15.51 0.82 -5.75
N THR A 39 -16.31 1.87 -5.60
CA THR A 39 -15.83 3.27 -5.66
C THR A 39 -14.83 3.56 -4.55
N ARG A 40 -15.06 3.07 -3.33
CA ARG A 40 -14.11 3.22 -2.21
C ARG A 40 -12.78 2.51 -2.47
N ARG A 41 -12.79 1.35 -3.14
CA ARG A 41 -11.56 0.62 -3.51
C ARG A 41 -10.74 1.35 -4.57
N VAL A 42 -11.38 1.86 -5.62
CA VAL A 42 -10.70 2.66 -6.65
C VAL A 42 -10.09 3.92 -6.05
N ARG A 43 -10.84 4.66 -5.21
CA ARG A 43 -10.32 5.84 -4.50
C ARG A 43 -9.13 5.50 -3.62
N ALA A 44 -9.15 4.37 -2.90
CA ALA A 44 -8.01 3.92 -2.10
C ALA A 44 -6.78 3.57 -2.96
N GLY A 45 -6.97 3.09 -4.20
CA GLY A 45 -5.91 2.84 -5.16
C GLY A 45 -5.26 4.12 -5.70
N LEU A 46 -6.05 5.20 -5.83
CA LEU A 46 -5.58 6.50 -6.33
C LEU A 46 -4.78 7.33 -5.30
N VAL A 47 -4.70 6.88 -4.05
CA VAL A 47 -3.90 7.57 -3.02
C VAL A 47 -2.43 7.65 -3.43
N LEU A 48 -1.88 6.58 -3.99
CA LEU A 48 -0.46 6.54 -4.37
C LEU A 48 -0.12 7.53 -5.50
N PRO A 49 -0.83 7.56 -6.65
CA PRO A 49 -0.59 8.58 -7.67
C PRO A 49 -0.86 10.00 -7.14
N ALA A 50 -1.87 10.19 -6.28
CA ALA A 50 -2.11 11.49 -5.65
C ALA A 50 -0.94 11.94 -4.77
N VAL A 51 -0.31 11.04 -4.01
CA VAL A 51 0.90 11.34 -3.23
C VAL A 51 2.08 11.66 -4.15
N VAL A 52 2.25 10.91 -5.25
CA VAL A 52 3.32 11.17 -6.22
C VAL A 52 3.17 12.55 -6.84
N LEU A 53 1.97 12.93 -7.28
CA LEU A 53 1.71 14.26 -7.83
C LEU A 53 1.82 15.34 -6.75
N GLY A 54 1.21 15.11 -5.59
CA GLY A 54 1.18 16.07 -4.48
C GLY A 54 2.56 16.36 -3.88
N LEU A 55 3.53 15.46 -3.99
CA LEU A 55 4.92 15.71 -3.57
C LEU A 55 5.84 16.04 -4.75
N GLY A 56 5.58 15.48 -5.93
CA GLY A 56 6.38 15.67 -7.13
C GLY A 56 6.20 17.06 -7.74
N VAL A 57 4.97 17.57 -7.82
CA VAL A 57 4.69 18.90 -8.38
C VAL A 57 5.31 20.01 -7.53
N PRO A 58 5.12 20.06 -6.20
CA PRO A 58 5.80 21.07 -5.39
C PRO A 58 7.32 20.96 -5.48
N ARG A 59 7.87 19.74 -5.50
CA ARG A 59 9.31 19.55 -5.75
C ARG A 59 9.73 20.17 -7.09
N MET A 60 8.99 19.91 -8.17
CA MET A 60 9.28 20.49 -9.48
C MET A 60 9.29 22.01 -9.46
N LEU A 61 8.29 22.62 -8.82
CA LEU A 61 8.18 24.06 -8.70
C LEU A 61 9.30 24.65 -7.83
N LEU A 62 9.75 23.92 -6.82
CA LEU A 62 10.75 24.38 -5.86
C LEU A 62 12.19 24.27 -6.40
N THR A 63 12.55 23.14 -7.03
CA THR A 63 13.94 22.87 -7.47
C THR A 63 14.14 22.97 -8.98
N GLY A 64 13.06 22.95 -9.77
CA GLY A 64 13.12 22.88 -11.23
C GLY A 64 13.59 21.52 -11.79
N GLY A 65 13.67 20.47 -10.95
CA GLY A 65 14.18 19.15 -11.34
C GLY A 65 13.68 17.97 -10.47
N TYR A 66 13.60 16.79 -11.08
CA TYR A 66 13.10 15.55 -10.49
C TYR A 66 14.10 14.44 -10.76
N ALA A 67 14.66 13.85 -9.69
CA ALA A 67 15.62 12.74 -9.78
C ALA A 67 16.79 12.96 -10.77
N GLY A 68 17.35 14.17 -10.78
CA GLY A 68 18.48 14.53 -11.65
C GLY A 68 18.09 15.05 -13.03
N VAL A 69 16.82 14.92 -13.42
CA VAL A 69 16.27 15.42 -14.69
C VAL A 69 15.71 16.83 -14.49
N HIS A 70 15.84 17.70 -15.49
CA HIS A 70 15.40 19.11 -15.43
C HIS A 70 14.40 19.43 -16.56
N GLY A 71 13.65 20.52 -16.38
CA GLY A 71 12.79 21.07 -17.44
C GLY A 71 11.67 20.13 -17.87
N ALA A 72 11.37 20.10 -19.17
CA ALA A 72 10.28 19.31 -19.75
C ALA A 72 10.41 17.80 -19.49
N ALA A 73 11.65 17.28 -19.50
CA ALA A 73 11.91 15.86 -19.25
C ALA A 73 11.54 15.44 -17.82
N ALA A 74 11.72 16.33 -16.84
CA ALA A 74 11.33 16.05 -15.47
C ALA A 74 9.81 16.00 -15.28
N TRP A 75 9.07 16.87 -16.00
CA TRP A 75 7.61 16.83 -16.05
C TRP A 75 7.09 15.57 -16.76
N ALA A 76 7.72 15.19 -17.87
CA ALA A 76 7.38 13.95 -18.58
C ALA A 76 7.58 12.72 -17.68
N LEU A 77 8.70 12.66 -16.95
CA LEU A 77 8.96 11.58 -15.99
C LEU A 77 7.90 11.53 -14.89
N LEU A 78 7.56 12.68 -14.28
CA LEU A 78 6.53 12.74 -13.25
C LEU A 78 5.16 12.28 -13.81
N ALA A 79 4.80 12.70 -15.02
CA ALA A 79 3.58 12.30 -15.69
C ALA A 79 3.55 10.80 -15.99
N VAL A 80 4.65 10.22 -16.48
CA VAL A 80 4.75 8.77 -16.75
C VAL A 80 4.62 7.95 -15.48
N VAL A 81 5.27 8.35 -14.39
CA VAL A 81 5.18 7.65 -13.10
C VAL A 81 3.77 7.75 -12.54
N ALA A 82 3.19 8.96 -12.47
CA ALA A 82 1.83 9.17 -11.98
C ALA A 82 0.78 8.44 -12.85
N GLY A 83 0.95 8.50 -14.17
CA GLY A 83 0.09 7.82 -15.15
C GLY A 83 0.14 6.31 -15.00
N SER A 84 1.33 5.72 -14.86
CA SER A 84 1.51 4.28 -14.65
C SER A 84 0.85 3.79 -13.36
N LEU A 85 0.99 4.54 -12.27
CA LEU A 85 0.34 4.22 -10.99
C LEU A 85 -1.18 4.37 -11.08
N THR A 86 -1.66 5.38 -11.79
CA THR A 86 -3.10 5.59 -12.05
C THR A 86 -3.66 4.44 -12.88
N ALA A 87 -2.99 4.06 -13.97
CA ALA A 87 -3.36 2.93 -14.80
C ALA A 87 -3.43 1.63 -13.98
N LEU A 88 -2.43 1.38 -13.12
CA LEU A 88 -2.44 0.21 -12.23
C LEU A 88 -3.63 0.22 -11.25
N ALA A 89 -3.97 1.39 -10.69
CA ALA A 89 -5.13 1.54 -9.81
C ALA A 89 -6.45 1.28 -10.56
N LEU A 90 -6.57 1.75 -11.80
CA LEU A 90 -7.73 1.56 -12.66
C LEU A 90 -7.86 0.13 -13.20
N LEU A 91 -6.74 -0.58 -13.40
CA LEU A 91 -6.72 -2.00 -13.80
C LEU A 91 -7.02 -2.95 -12.63
N THR A 92 -6.86 -2.50 -11.40
CA THR A 92 -7.08 -3.32 -10.19
C THR A 92 -8.47 -4.00 -10.14
N PRO A 93 -9.60 -3.31 -10.42
CA PRO A 93 -10.92 -3.97 -10.45
C PRO A 93 -11.09 -4.94 -11.64
N VAL A 94 -10.42 -4.69 -12.77
CA VAL A 94 -10.58 -5.48 -14.01
C VAL A 94 -9.78 -6.78 -13.96
N VAL A 95 -8.59 -6.76 -13.36
CA VAL A 95 -7.69 -7.92 -13.31
C VAL A 95 -7.96 -8.74 -12.04
N PRO A 96 -8.51 -9.97 -12.12
CA PRO A 96 -8.95 -10.73 -10.94
C PRO A 96 -7.85 -11.03 -9.93
N TRP A 97 -6.62 -11.20 -10.42
CA TRP A 97 -5.46 -11.38 -9.55
C TRP A 97 -5.12 -10.12 -8.76
N LEU A 98 -5.16 -8.93 -9.38
CA LEU A 98 -4.93 -7.65 -8.69
C LEU A 98 -6.04 -7.35 -7.68
N ALA A 99 -7.30 -7.58 -8.05
CA ALA A 99 -8.45 -7.41 -7.16
C ALA A 99 -8.31 -8.26 -5.88
N ARG A 100 -7.94 -9.54 -6.02
CA ARG A 100 -7.68 -10.44 -4.88
C ARG A 100 -6.55 -9.93 -4.00
N ARG A 101 -5.43 -9.50 -4.59
CA ARG A 101 -4.28 -8.94 -3.86
C ARG A 101 -4.64 -7.66 -3.11
N ALA A 102 -5.40 -6.77 -3.74
CA ALA A 102 -5.86 -5.53 -3.12
C ALA A 102 -6.82 -5.81 -1.94
N GLY A 103 -7.73 -6.78 -2.08
CA GLY A 103 -8.63 -7.21 -1.03
C GLY A 103 -7.91 -7.85 0.17
N GLU A 104 -6.89 -8.69 -0.08
CA GLU A 104 -6.02 -9.21 0.98
C GLU A 104 -5.27 -8.08 1.71
N ALA A 105 -4.66 -7.15 0.97
CA ALA A 105 -3.95 -6.02 1.56
C ALA A 105 -4.88 -5.10 2.37
N ALA A 106 -6.11 -4.89 1.92
CA ALA A 106 -7.13 -4.16 2.67
C ALA A 106 -7.49 -4.86 3.99
N ARG A 107 -7.74 -6.19 3.95
CA ARG A 107 -8.03 -6.99 5.16
C ARG A 107 -6.88 -6.98 6.16
N VAL A 108 -5.63 -7.13 5.69
CA VAL A 108 -4.44 -7.06 6.55
C VAL A 108 -4.32 -5.67 7.19
N ARG A 109 -4.51 -4.58 6.44
CA ARG A 109 -4.48 -3.22 6.99
C ARG A 109 -5.60 -2.97 7.99
N GLN A 110 -6.82 -3.42 7.68
CA GLN A 110 -7.96 -3.29 8.58
C GLN A 110 -7.74 -4.08 9.87
N ALA A 111 -7.30 -5.33 9.79
CA ALA A 111 -6.98 -6.15 10.96
C ALA A 111 -5.89 -5.52 11.83
N LEU A 112 -4.85 -4.93 11.21
CA LEU A 112 -3.81 -4.21 11.94
C LEU A 112 -4.36 -3.00 12.71
N HIS A 113 -5.25 -2.21 12.10
CA HIS A 113 -5.80 -1.00 12.71
C HIS A 113 -6.89 -1.30 13.73
N ALA A 114 -7.77 -2.25 13.43
CA ALA A 114 -8.86 -2.67 14.30
C ALA A 114 -8.41 -3.64 15.39
N HIS A 115 -7.15 -4.09 15.35
CA HIS A 115 -6.60 -5.09 16.25
C HIS A 115 -7.45 -6.38 16.29
N THR A 116 -7.97 -6.78 15.14
CA THR A 116 -8.81 -7.96 14.97
C THR A 116 -8.06 -9.09 14.26
N ASP A 117 -8.47 -10.33 14.51
CA ASP A 117 -7.88 -11.48 13.84
C ASP A 117 -8.30 -11.55 12.36
N PRO A 118 -7.37 -11.49 11.39
CA PRO A 118 -7.70 -11.55 9.96
C PRO A 118 -8.05 -12.97 9.47
N GLY A 119 -7.95 -14.00 10.34
CA GLY A 119 -8.17 -15.40 10.00
C GLY A 119 -6.89 -16.17 9.64
N PRO A 120 -6.95 -17.52 9.60
CA PRO A 120 -5.78 -18.38 9.62
C PRO A 120 -4.81 -18.15 8.44
N GLY A 121 -5.32 -17.89 7.24
CA GLY A 121 -4.49 -17.67 6.05
C GLY A 121 -3.75 -16.33 5.99
N LEU A 122 -4.14 -15.35 6.82
CA LEU A 122 -3.61 -13.98 6.79
C LEU A 122 -2.80 -13.61 8.03
N ARG A 123 -2.96 -14.32 9.15
CA ARG A 123 -2.21 -14.11 10.41
C ARG A 123 -0.69 -14.04 10.17
N THR A 124 -0.12 -15.04 9.51
CA THR A 124 1.33 -15.09 9.23
C THR A 124 1.80 -13.90 8.38
N ARG A 125 0.99 -13.49 7.39
CA ARG A 125 1.32 -12.34 6.54
C ARG A 125 1.27 -11.04 7.31
N LEU A 126 0.31 -10.90 8.23
CA LEU A 126 0.19 -9.74 9.11
C LEU A 126 1.35 -9.68 10.10
N ASP A 127 1.78 -10.81 10.68
CA ASP A 127 2.95 -10.89 11.57
C ASP A 127 4.25 -10.44 10.82
N VAL A 128 4.46 -10.94 9.60
CA VAL A 128 5.56 -10.52 8.72
C VAL A 128 5.47 -9.03 8.38
N HIS A 129 4.27 -8.53 8.10
CA HIS A 129 4.05 -7.13 7.76
C HIS A 129 4.34 -6.21 8.95
N ALA A 130 3.82 -6.53 10.15
CA ALA A 130 4.05 -5.76 11.37
C ALA A 130 5.54 -5.68 11.71
N ARG A 131 6.26 -6.81 11.65
CA ARG A 131 7.72 -6.82 11.82
C ARG A 131 8.44 -5.99 10.78
N ARG A 132 8.02 -6.05 9.51
CA ARG A 132 8.62 -5.24 8.44
C ARG A 132 8.41 -3.74 8.70
N VAL A 133 7.22 -3.33 9.12
CA VAL A 133 6.94 -1.93 9.47
C VAL A 133 7.82 -1.49 10.64
N LEU A 134 7.95 -2.31 11.68
CA LEU A 134 8.85 -2.02 12.80
C LEU A 134 10.30 -1.92 12.34
N ARG A 135 10.82 -2.85 11.51
CA ARG A 135 12.20 -2.74 10.99
C ARG A 135 12.42 -1.47 10.18
N LEU A 136 11.40 -0.98 9.48
CA LEU A 136 11.45 0.26 8.71
C LEU A 136 11.13 1.51 9.53
N HIS A 137 10.97 1.41 10.87
CA HIS A 137 10.66 2.57 11.71
C HIS A 137 11.72 3.68 11.56
N TRP A 138 12.98 3.31 11.29
CA TRP A 138 14.08 4.27 11.11
C TRP A 138 13.87 5.14 9.86
N VAL A 139 13.20 4.63 8.83
CA VAL A 139 12.91 5.38 7.60
C VAL A 139 11.98 6.54 7.94
N GLY A 140 11.01 6.32 8.82
CA GLY A 140 10.15 7.36 9.34
C GLY A 140 10.91 8.45 10.12
N ARG A 141 11.99 8.11 10.82
CA ARG A 141 12.86 9.09 11.51
C ARG A 141 13.75 9.88 10.55
N ALA A 142 14.20 9.26 9.45
CA ALA A 142 14.98 9.93 8.41
C ALA A 142 14.11 10.79 7.47
N MET A 143 12.80 10.57 7.48
CA MET A 143 11.85 11.23 6.60
C MET A 143 11.89 12.78 6.58
N PRO A 144 12.08 13.53 7.68
CA PRO A 144 12.21 14.99 7.63
C PRO A 144 13.49 15.49 6.97
N VAL A 145 14.51 14.64 6.77
CA VAL A 145 15.75 15.02 6.08
C VAL A 145 15.47 15.37 4.62
N VAL A 146 14.58 14.62 3.96
CA VAL A 146 14.26 14.84 2.54
C VAL A 146 13.66 16.23 2.26
N PRO A 147 12.58 16.68 2.93
CA PRO A 147 12.06 18.03 2.71
C PRO A 147 13.07 19.10 3.13
N ALA A 148 13.87 18.89 4.18
CA ALA A 148 14.92 19.84 4.56
C ALA A 148 15.96 20.05 3.43
N VAL A 149 16.46 18.96 2.84
CA VAL A 149 17.38 19.02 1.69
C VAL A 149 16.72 19.71 0.50
N LEU A 150 15.44 19.45 0.24
CA LEU A 150 14.73 20.10 -0.87
C LEU A 150 14.57 21.60 -0.65
N LEU A 151 14.21 22.02 0.56
CA LEU A 151 14.07 23.44 0.91
C LEU A 151 15.41 24.19 0.77
N LEU A 152 16.53 23.55 1.13
CA LEU A 152 17.87 24.09 0.91
C LEU A 152 18.22 24.24 -0.58
N GLN A 153 17.68 23.37 -1.43
CA GLN A 153 17.85 23.42 -2.89
C GLN A 153 16.80 24.31 -3.59
N GLY A 154 15.89 24.92 -2.83
CA GLY A 154 14.80 25.71 -3.37
C GLY A 154 15.29 26.95 -4.12
N ARG A 155 14.67 27.25 -5.26
CA ARG A 155 14.90 28.49 -6.02
C ARG A 155 14.09 29.63 -5.42
N TRP A 156 14.62 30.22 -4.36
CA TRP A 156 13.95 31.28 -3.59
C TRP A 156 13.84 32.62 -4.32
N ASP A 157 14.51 32.77 -5.47
CA ASP A 157 14.40 33.94 -6.35
C ASP A 157 12.98 34.18 -6.89
N ARG A 158 12.09 33.18 -6.80
CA ARG A 158 10.69 33.24 -7.22
C ARG A 158 9.75 32.93 -6.05
N PRO A 159 9.61 33.85 -5.07
CA PRO A 159 8.89 33.57 -3.84
C PRO A 159 7.41 33.23 -4.08
N GLY A 160 6.79 33.83 -5.11
CA GLY A 160 5.38 33.59 -5.46
C GLY A 160 5.04 32.12 -5.77
N THR A 161 5.99 31.36 -6.33
CA THR A 161 5.81 29.92 -6.58
C THR A 161 6.51 29.04 -5.55
N ALA A 162 7.66 29.47 -5.03
CA ALA A 162 8.48 28.67 -4.12
C ALA A 162 7.83 28.52 -2.73
N LEU A 163 7.23 29.58 -2.18
CA LEU A 163 6.57 29.53 -0.88
C LEU A 163 5.38 28.57 -0.82
N PRO A 164 4.36 28.66 -1.71
CA PRO A 164 3.26 27.71 -1.68
C PRO A 164 3.72 26.27 -1.94
N ALA A 165 4.71 26.07 -2.83
CA ALA A 165 5.30 24.75 -3.05
C ALA A 165 5.99 24.20 -1.78
N ALA A 166 6.77 25.03 -1.09
CA ALA A 166 7.42 24.66 0.18
C ALA A 166 6.38 24.25 1.23
N VAL A 167 5.30 25.02 1.39
CA VAL A 167 4.22 24.73 2.35
C VAL A 167 3.55 23.39 2.02
N VAL A 168 3.15 23.17 0.77
CA VAL A 168 2.52 21.91 0.35
C VAL A 168 3.46 20.72 0.54
N LEU A 169 4.75 20.90 0.20
CA LEU A 169 5.78 19.87 0.38
C LEU A 169 5.92 19.50 1.87
N VAL A 170 6.12 20.50 2.74
CA VAL A 170 6.27 20.28 4.20
C VAL A 170 5.02 19.64 4.78
N ALA A 171 3.83 20.13 4.44
CA ALA A 171 2.56 19.56 4.88
C ALA A 171 2.39 18.11 4.40
N GLY A 172 2.72 17.82 3.15
CA GLY A 172 2.66 16.48 2.58
C GLY A 172 3.62 15.49 3.28
N TYR A 173 4.87 15.91 3.53
CA TYR A 173 5.82 15.10 4.28
C TYR A 173 5.42 14.92 5.75
N ALA A 174 4.87 15.95 6.40
CA ALA A 174 4.35 15.85 7.77
C ALA A 174 3.17 14.87 7.86
N ALA A 175 2.22 14.94 6.91
CA ALA A 175 1.09 14.02 6.84
C ALA A 175 1.56 12.57 6.63
N LEU A 176 2.51 12.35 5.73
CA LEU A 176 3.08 11.03 5.46
C LEU A 176 3.90 10.51 6.66
N ALA A 177 4.62 11.38 7.39
CA ALA A 177 5.32 11.02 8.62
C ALA A 177 4.35 10.63 9.74
N LEU A 178 3.24 11.37 9.90
CA LEU A 178 2.19 11.06 10.86
C LEU A 178 1.50 9.73 10.53
N TRP A 179 1.18 9.51 9.25
CA TRP A 179 0.63 8.25 8.77
C TRP A 179 1.58 7.07 9.07
N HIS A 180 2.88 7.22 8.78
CA HIS A 180 3.88 6.21 9.08
C HIS A 180 4.03 5.95 10.58
N ARG A 181 3.96 7.00 11.41
CA ARG A 181 3.95 6.88 12.87
C ARG A 181 2.76 6.06 13.35
N ARG A 182 1.54 6.35 12.84
CA ARG A 182 0.33 5.59 13.19
C ARG A 182 0.46 4.11 12.83
N GLN A 183 1.04 3.80 11.66
CA GLN A 183 1.31 2.41 11.27
C GLN A 183 2.33 1.72 12.18
N THR A 184 3.40 2.43 12.54
CA THR A 184 4.43 1.89 13.45
C THR A 184 3.83 1.58 14.82
N VAL A 185 2.97 2.44 15.35
CA VAL A 185 2.27 2.23 16.63
C VAL A 185 1.34 1.02 16.53
N ALA A 186 0.53 0.92 15.47
CA ALA A 186 -0.36 -0.24 15.27
C ALA A 186 0.42 -1.55 15.13
N ALA A 187 1.56 -1.52 14.43
CA ALA A 187 2.47 -2.66 14.30
C ALA A 187 3.12 -3.04 15.64
N ALA A 188 3.53 -2.06 16.45
CA ALA A 188 4.08 -2.31 17.78
C ALA A 188 3.03 -2.95 18.69
N ALA A 189 1.81 -2.41 18.70
CA ALA A 189 0.69 -2.98 19.44
C ALA A 189 0.41 -4.42 19.02
N TRP A 190 0.34 -4.70 17.71
CA TRP A 190 0.16 -6.06 17.18
C TRP A 190 1.26 -7.03 17.60
N VAL A 191 2.52 -6.58 17.65
CA VAL A 191 3.63 -7.47 18.03
C VAL A 191 3.64 -7.75 19.52
N ALA A 192 3.24 -6.77 20.34
CA ALA A 192 3.16 -6.88 21.79
C ALA A 192 1.99 -7.76 22.25
N ASP A 193 0.81 -7.55 21.65
CA ASP A 193 -0.41 -8.30 21.95
C ASP A 193 -1.02 -8.80 20.64
N ARG A 194 -1.07 -10.13 20.46
CA ARG A 194 -1.56 -10.75 19.22
C ARG A 194 -2.94 -11.31 19.46
N PRO A 195 -3.98 -10.85 18.74
CA PRO A 195 -5.29 -11.45 18.84
C PRO A 195 -5.27 -12.89 18.29
N GLY A 196 -6.03 -13.75 18.97
CA GLY A 196 -6.20 -15.16 18.64
C GLY A 196 -5.38 -16.11 19.53
N PRO A 197 -5.45 -17.42 19.25
CA PRO A 197 -4.75 -18.43 20.04
C PRO A 197 -3.22 -18.22 20.01
N LEU A 198 -2.57 -18.59 21.11
CA LEU A 198 -1.10 -18.59 21.22
C LEU A 198 -0.51 -19.38 20.05
N ARG A 199 0.46 -18.76 19.37
CA ARG A 199 1.14 -19.34 18.22
C ARG A 199 2.63 -19.07 18.29
N ALA A 200 3.40 -20.08 17.91
CA ALA A 200 4.83 -19.90 17.71
C ALA A 200 5.04 -18.90 16.57
N VAL A 201 5.86 -17.89 16.84
CA VAL A 201 6.23 -16.91 15.83
C VAL A 201 7.21 -17.59 14.90
N PRO A 202 6.94 -17.69 13.58
CA PRO A 202 7.93 -18.23 12.67
C PRO A 202 9.18 -17.35 12.75
N PRO A 203 10.37 -17.95 12.90
CA PRO A 203 11.62 -17.19 12.91
C PRO A 203 11.72 -16.39 11.61
N PRO A 204 12.29 -15.17 11.65
CA PRO A 204 12.44 -14.38 10.45
C PRO A 204 13.27 -15.18 9.44
N PRO A 205 12.72 -15.53 8.26
CA PRO A 205 13.51 -16.26 7.30
C PRO A 205 14.72 -15.41 6.88
N TRP A 206 15.87 -16.05 6.67
CA TRP A 206 17.11 -15.38 6.26
C TRP A 206 16.96 -14.55 4.98
N TRP A 207 15.97 -14.86 4.13
CA TRP A 207 15.62 -14.11 2.93
C TRP A 207 14.63 -12.96 3.16
N GLU A 208 13.99 -12.84 4.34
CA GLU A 208 13.01 -11.79 4.66
C GLU A 208 13.56 -10.36 4.47
N PRO A 209 14.85 -10.07 4.79
CA PRO A 209 15.50 -8.81 4.42
C PRO A 209 15.56 -8.59 2.90
N TRP A 210 15.81 -9.66 2.15
CA TRP A 210 16.02 -9.64 0.70
C TRP A 210 14.71 -9.57 -0.11
N LEU A 211 13.58 -10.03 0.43
CA LEU A 211 12.27 -9.87 -0.23
C LEU A 211 11.70 -8.45 -0.15
N GLY A 212 12.16 -7.63 0.80
CA GLY A 212 12.06 -6.17 0.67
C GLY A 212 12.85 -5.71 -0.55
N GLY A 213 14.10 -6.18 -0.65
CA GLY A 213 15.04 -5.94 -1.75
C GLY A 213 14.48 -6.25 -3.14
N ARG A 214 13.99 -7.46 -3.46
CA ARG A 214 13.59 -7.80 -4.84
C ARG A 214 12.46 -6.95 -5.42
N ARG A 215 11.44 -6.63 -4.61
CA ARG A 215 10.36 -5.73 -5.05
C ARG A 215 10.85 -4.30 -5.15
N VAL A 216 11.65 -3.85 -4.18
CA VAL A 216 12.26 -2.52 -4.22
C VAL A 216 13.23 -2.39 -5.39
N LEU A 217 13.97 -3.44 -5.74
CA LEU A 217 14.89 -3.54 -6.88
C LEU A 217 14.12 -3.59 -8.20
N ALA A 218 13.01 -4.33 -8.28
CA ALA A 218 12.17 -4.32 -9.47
C ALA A 218 11.51 -2.94 -9.67
N LEU A 219 11.05 -2.30 -8.59
CA LEU A 219 10.51 -0.94 -8.63
C LEU A 219 11.59 0.08 -8.96
N ALA A 220 12.78 -0.03 -8.37
CA ALA A 220 13.92 0.83 -8.66
C ALA A 220 14.43 0.63 -10.08
N GLY A 221 14.53 -0.61 -10.55
CA GLY A 221 14.90 -0.96 -11.91
C GLY A 221 13.87 -0.45 -12.92
N GLY A 222 12.58 -0.66 -12.66
CA GLY A 222 11.50 -0.08 -13.48
C GLY A 222 11.51 1.44 -13.47
N TYR A 223 11.79 2.06 -12.33
CA TYR A 223 11.95 3.50 -12.21
C TYR A 223 13.16 4.02 -13.00
N VAL A 224 14.32 3.36 -12.89
CA VAL A 224 15.52 3.68 -13.67
C VAL A 224 15.26 3.53 -15.16
N LEU A 225 14.58 2.45 -15.58
CA LEU A 225 14.19 2.27 -16.98
C LEU A 225 13.26 3.38 -17.47
N ALA A 226 12.30 3.82 -16.63
CA ALA A 226 11.43 4.94 -16.96
C ALA A 226 12.23 6.26 -17.08
N VAL A 227 13.18 6.52 -16.16
CA VAL A 227 14.09 7.66 -16.25
C VAL A 227 14.87 7.61 -17.56
N VAL A 228 15.53 6.49 -17.86
CA VAL A 228 16.35 6.29 -19.07
C VAL A 228 15.51 6.48 -20.34
N ALA A 229 14.33 5.85 -20.41
CA ALA A 229 13.44 5.97 -21.56
C ALA A 229 12.99 7.42 -21.78
N VAL A 230 12.61 8.14 -20.72
CA VAL A 230 12.21 9.54 -20.81
C VAL A 230 13.38 10.40 -21.28
N THR A 231 14.57 10.25 -20.68
CA THR A 231 15.76 11.01 -21.11
C THR A 231 16.06 10.81 -22.59
N LEU A 232 16.05 9.55 -23.07
CA LEU A 232 16.29 9.21 -24.47
C LEU A 232 15.22 9.81 -25.41
N LEU A 233 13.95 9.77 -25.02
CA LEU A 233 12.84 10.30 -25.82
C LEU A 233 12.80 11.83 -25.86
N THR A 234 13.29 12.50 -24.81
CA THR A 234 13.31 13.97 -24.74
C THR A 234 14.59 14.60 -25.29
N GLY A 235 15.57 13.79 -25.70
CA GLY A 235 16.84 14.28 -26.25
C GLY A 235 17.71 15.02 -25.23
N ALA A 236 17.56 14.71 -23.94
CA ALA A 236 18.29 15.31 -22.83
C ALA A 236 19.54 14.52 -22.45
#